data_AF-A0A965G1P9-F1
#
_entry.id   AF-A0A965G1P9-F1
#
_cell.length_a   1.000
_cell.length_b   1.000
_cell.length_c   1.000
_cell.angle_alpha   90.00
_cell.angle_beta   90.00
_cell.angle_gamma   90.00
#
_symmetry.space_group_name_H-M   'P 1'
#
loop_
_entity.id
_entity.type
_entity.pdbx_description
1 polymer ?
#
loop_
_entity_poly.entity_id
_entity_poly.type
_entity_poly.pdbx_seq_one_letter_code
_entity_poly.pdbx_strand_id
1 'polypeptide(L)'
;MPVDMSTDIEGVAEAIKLLRKIEPEYRKEFNKGMREVVAPMLSEVKAGYPALPASGMARAWNPKGYSIFPWDRAKVARSVKLKTSTRRGKSSVLYISQGEPAGVLFEVPNAQTLGPLFRRSSPRLLWPAYERHAGQIAKGVEDVLGIAVDRISKELR
;
A
#
# COMPACT_ATOMS: atom_id res chain seq x y z
N MET A 1 -28.72 10.25 -14.24
CA MET A 1 -28.75 8.81 -13.91
C MET A 1 -27.76 8.59 -12.78
N PRO A 2 -28.07 7.82 -11.72
CA PRO A 2 -27.05 7.44 -10.75
C PRO A 2 -26.04 6.56 -11.48
N VAL A 3 -24.76 6.92 -11.42
CA VAL A 3 -23.71 6.12 -12.05
C VAL A 3 -23.49 4.91 -11.13
N ASP A 4 -23.98 3.75 -11.54
CA ASP A 4 -23.57 2.45 -10.98
C ASP A 4 -22.09 2.24 -11.32
N MET A 5 -21.20 2.81 -10.50
CA MET A 5 -19.79 2.45 -10.55
C MET A 5 -19.65 1.11 -9.84
N SER A 6 -19.82 0.03 -10.61
CA SER A 6 -19.27 -1.28 -10.26
C SER A 6 -17.86 -1.06 -9.71
N THR A 7 -17.50 -1.78 -8.65
CA THR A 7 -16.18 -1.80 -7.99
C THR A 7 -15.08 -2.35 -8.91
N ASP A 8 -15.20 -2.15 -10.21
CA ASP A 8 -14.22 -2.46 -11.21
C ASP A 8 -13.07 -1.45 -11.14
N ILE A 9 -11.86 -2.00 -11.27
CA ILE A 9 -10.58 -1.30 -11.20
C ILE A 9 -10.54 -0.13 -12.20
N GLU A 10 -11.18 -0.29 -13.36
CA GLU A 10 -11.26 0.73 -14.40
C GLU A 10 -12.15 1.90 -14.00
N GLY A 11 -13.33 1.65 -13.43
CA GLY A 11 -14.25 2.68 -12.95
C GLY A 11 -13.59 3.56 -11.89
N VAL A 12 -12.95 2.96 -10.88
CA VAL A 12 -12.25 3.72 -9.83
C VAL A 12 -11.11 4.57 -10.40
N ALA A 13 -10.35 4.04 -11.37
CA ALA A 13 -9.27 4.79 -12.01
C ALA A 13 -9.79 5.99 -12.82
N GLU A 14 -10.96 5.85 -13.46
CA GLU A 14 -11.63 6.92 -14.18
C GLU A 14 -12.22 7.97 -13.26
N ALA A 15 -12.89 7.57 -12.18
CA ALA A 15 -13.38 8.48 -11.14
C ALA A 15 -12.24 9.38 -10.62
N ILE A 16 -11.08 8.82 -10.28
CA ILE A 16 -9.94 9.61 -9.78
C ILE A 16 -9.41 10.59 -10.86
N LYS A 17 -9.45 10.21 -12.14
CA LYS A 17 -9.07 11.12 -13.24
C LYS A 17 -10.09 12.24 -13.39
N LEU A 18 -11.37 11.94 -13.29
CA LEU A 18 -12.46 12.92 -13.35
C LEU A 18 -12.39 13.89 -12.17
N LEU A 19 -12.19 13.41 -10.94
CA LEU A 19 -11.98 14.25 -9.76
C LEU A 19 -10.86 15.27 -10.01
N ARG A 20 -9.71 14.82 -10.55
CA ARG A 20 -8.58 15.72 -10.86
C ARG A 20 -8.94 16.78 -11.90
N LYS A 21 -9.78 16.43 -12.88
CA LYS A 21 -10.20 17.34 -13.96
C LYS A 21 -11.18 18.39 -13.47
N ILE A 22 -12.10 18.01 -12.57
CA ILE A 22 -13.06 18.93 -11.95
C ILE A 22 -12.30 19.87 -11.02
N GLU A 23 -11.67 19.32 -9.98
CA GLU A 23 -10.89 20.11 -9.04
C GLU A 23 -9.73 19.29 -8.44
N PRO A 24 -8.47 19.79 -8.51
CA PRO A 24 -7.33 19.10 -7.91
C PRO A 24 -7.48 18.82 -6.42
N GLU A 25 -8.25 19.63 -5.70
CA GLU A 25 -8.47 19.51 -4.26
C GLU A 25 -9.28 18.25 -3.91
N TYR A 26 -10.26 17.88 -4.73
CA TYR A 26 -11.07 16.67 -4.53
C TYR A 26 -10.22 15.39 -4.60
N ARG A 27 -9.20 15.38 -5.47
CA ARG A 27 -8.23 14.28 -5.51
C ARG A 27 -7.38 14.23 -4.25
N LYS A 28 -7.02 15.37 -3.66
CA LYS A 28 -6.23 15.39 -2.40
C LYS A 28 -7.07 14.86 -1.24
N GLU A 29 -8.32 15.29 -1.15
CA GLU A 29 -9.28 14.81 -0.16
C GLU A 29 -9.52 13.30 -0.28
N PHE A 30 -9.74 12.79 -1.50
CA PHE A 30 -9.84 11.35 -1.74
C PHE A 30 -8.59 10.60 -1.25
N ASN A 31 -7.39 11.06 -1.63
CA ASN A 31 -6.15 10.43 -1.18
C ASN A 31 -5.94 10.56 0.34
N LYS A 32 -6.48 11.60 0.98
CA LYS A 32 -6.44 11.79 2.43
C LYS A 32 -7.36 10.78 3.12
N GLY A 33 -8.61 10.68 2.69
CA GLY A 33 -9.57 9.70 3.21
C GLY A 33 -9.05 8.27 3.05
N MET A 34 -8.52 7.93 1.88
CA MET A 34 -7.88 6.63 1.67
C MET A 34 -6.71 6.38 2.63
N ARG A 35 -5.87 7.38 2.92
CA ARG A 35 -4.77 7.23 3.91
C ARG A 35 -5.29 7.04 5.32
N GLU A 36 -6.39 7.69 5.69
CA GLU A 36 -7.02 7.56 7.01
C GLU A 36 -7.60 6.15 7.18
N VAL A 37 -8.23 5.59 6.14
CA VAL A 37 -8.79 4.23 6.15
C VAL A 37 -7.71 3.17 6.38
N VAL A 38 -6.56 3.25 5.70
CA VAL A 38 -5.44 2.30 5.92
C VAL A 38 -4.48 2.71 7.04
N ALA A 39 -4.66 3.87 7.68
CA ALA A 39 -3.81 4.31 8.78
C ALA A 39 -3.64 3.28 9.91
N PRO A 40 -4.70 2.60 10.42
CA PRO A 40 -4.55 1.62 11.49
C PRO A 40 -3.72 0.40 11.06
N MET A 41 -3.91 -0.08 9.83
CA MET A 41 -3.08 -1.17 9.29
C MET A 41 -1.61 -0.72 9.15
N LEU A 42 -1.37 0.50 8.64
CA LEU A 42 -0.02 1.02 8.45
C LEU A 42 0.71 1.24 9.77
N SER A 43 0.01 1.70 10.82
CA SER A 43 0.61 1.88 12.14
C SER A 43 0.99 0.55 12.77
N GLU A 44 0.12 -0.46 12.65
CA GLU A 44 0.40 -1.83 13.13
C GLU A 44 1.63 -2.42 12.45
N VAL A 45 1.71 -2.37 11.12
CA VAL A 45 2.86 -2.89 10.36
C VAL A 45 4.14 -2.17 10.76
N LYS A 46 4.10 -0.84 10.87
CA LYS A 46 5.27 -0.03 11.24
C LYS A 46 5.77 -0.38 12.64
N ALA A 47 4.85 -0.60 13.59
CA ALA A 47 5.19 -1.02 14.94
C ALA A 47 5.76 -2.44 14.96
N GLY A 48 5.23 -3.33 14.13
CA GLY A 48 5.60 -4.75 14.08
C GLY A 48 7.00 -5.06 13.54
N TYR A 49 7.68 -4.11 12.87
CA TYR A 49 9.05 -4.35 12.40
C TYR A 49 10.01 -4.57 13.57
N PRO A 50 10.80 -5.66 13.57
CA PRO A 50 11.75 -5.94 14.64
C PRO A 50 12.95 -4.97 14.58
N ALA A 51 13.63 -4.82 15.72
CA ALA A 51 14.88 -4.05 15.80
C ALA A 51 15.96 -4.62 14.87
N LEU A 52 16.07 -5.95 14.80
CA LEU A 52 16.93 -6.67 13.87
C LEU A 52 16.28 -8.02 13.52
N PRO A 53 15.90 -8.27 12.25
CA PRO A 53 15.22 -9.51 11.88
C PRO A 53 16.12 -10.76 11.93
N ALA A 54 17.40 -10.61 11.59
CA ALA A 54 18.39 -11.67 11.64
C ALA A 54 19.78 -11.07 11.86
N SER A 55 20.66 -11.78 12.56
CA SER A 55 22.02 -11.32 12.89
C SER A 55 22.85 -10.94 11.66
N GLY A 56 22.65 -11.61 10.53
CA GLY A 56 23.31 -11.30 9.26
C GLY A 56 22.90 -9.95 8.65
N MET A 57 21.68 -9.47 8.91
CA MET A 57 21.17 -8.20 8.36
C MET A 57 21.76 -6.96 9.02
N ALA A 58 22.47 -7.12 10.15
CA ALA A 58 23.24 -6.05 10.76
C ALA A 58 24.55 -5.74 10.01
N ARG A 59 24.99 -6.66 9.13
CA ARG A 59 26.26 -6.55 8.44
C ARG A 59 26.10 -5.78 7.14
N ALA A 60 27.05 -4.90 6.84
CA ALA A 60 27.14 -4.20 5.57
C ALA A 60 27.62 -5.16 4.47
N TRP A 61 26.72 -6.02 3.99
CA TRP A 61 26.98 -6.86 2.82
C TRP A 61 26.77 -6.04 1.55
N ASN A 62 27.80 -5.99 0.70
CA ASN A 62 27.80 -5.27 -0.57
C ASN A 62 28.13 -6.20 -1.75
N PRO A 63 27.32 -7.23 -2.03
CA PRO A 63 27.56 -8.07 -3.18
C PRO A 63 27.39 -7.24 -4.46
N LYS A 64 28.47 -7.12 -5.25
CA LYS A 64 28.48 -6.44 -6.55
C LYS A 64 28.04 -4.95 -6.52
N GLY A 65 28.32 -4.24 -5.43
CA GLY A 65 28.07 -2.78 -5.36
C GLY A 65 26.65 -2.38 -4.94
N TYR A 66 25.76 -3.34 -4.64
CA TYR A 66 24.44 -3.08 -4.07
C TYR A 66 24.44 -3.25 -2.54
N SER A 67 24.46 -2.14 -1.81
CA SER A 67 24.37 -2.14 -0.34
C SER A 67 22.92 -2.13 0.10
N ILE A 68 22.33 -3.32 0.29
CA ILE A 68 20.94 -3.47 0.78
C ILE A 68 20.88 -3.37 2.31
N PHE A 69 21.90 -3.86 3.00
CA PHE A 69 22.07 -3.82 4.45
C PHE A 69 23.14 -2.77 4.81
N PRO A 70 23.23 -2.26 6.05
CA PRO A 70 22.61 -2.75 7.29
C PRO A 70 21.12 -2.46 7.44
N TRP A 71 20.42 -3.30 8.22
CA TRP A 71 19.02 -3.10 8.59
C TRP A 71 18.84 -1.81 9.40
N ASP A 72 17.90 -0.99 8.95
CA ASP A 72 17.47 0.21 9.64
C ASP A 72 15.94 0.17 9.80
N ARG A 73 15.49 -0.14 11.01
CA ARG A 73 14.05 -0.26 11.34
C ARG A 73 13.30 1.03 11.00
N ALA A 74 13.88 2.20 11.26
CA ALA A 74 13.22 3.46 11.00
C ALA A 74 13.03 3.69 9.49
N LYS A 75 14.04 3.34 8.68
CA LYS A 75 13.94 3.39 7.20
C LYS A 75 12.93 2.39 6.65
N VAL A 76 12.87 1.18 7.20
CA VAL A 76 11.92 0.15 6.79
C VAL A 76 10.48 0.55 7.17
N ALA A 77 10.27 1.07 8.39
CA ALA A 77 8.94 1.49 8.82
C ALA A 77 8.43 2.70 8.01
N ARG A 78 9.27 3.72 7.79
CA ARG A 78 8.85 4.93 7.05
C ARG A 78 8.57 4.69 5.57
N SER A 79 9.11 3.62 4.99
CA SER A 79 8.99 3.30 3.56
C SER A 79 7.73 2.50 3.22
N VAL A 80 7.02 1.98 4.22
CA VAL A 80 5.66 1.43 4.03
C VAL A 80 4.69 2.57 3.81
N LYS A 81 4.15 2.65 2.59
CA LYS A 81 3.25 3.73 2.16
C LYS A 81 2.14 3.19 1.27
N LEU A 82 0.96 3.79 1.41
CA LEU A 82 -0.10 3.71 0.40
C LEU A 82 0.33 4.48 -0.85
N LYS A 83 0.18 3.84 -2.01
CA LYS A 83 0.39 4.43 -3.32
C LYS A 83 -0.89 4.32 -4.14
N THR A 84 -1.13 5.37 -4.92
CA THR A 84 -2.24 5.44 -5.86
C THR A 84 -1.69 5.53 -7.28
N SER A 85 -2.16 4.70 -8.19
CA SER A 85 -1.80 4.76 -9.60
C SER A 85 -3.06 4.78 -10.47
N THR A 86 -3.14 5.78 -11.35
CA THR A 86 -4.22 5.92 -12.34
C THR A 86 -3.70 5.69 -13.77
N ARG A 87 -2.53 5.06 -13.91
CA ARG A 87 -1.89 4.83 -15.21
C ARG A 87 -2.57 3.66 -15.92
N ARG A 88 -2.79 3.81 -17.23
CA ARG A 88 -3.34 2.74 -18.09
C ARG A 88 -2.44 1.49 -18.02
N GLY A 89 -3.05 0.31 -17.87
CA GLY A 89 -2.35 -0.99 -17.82
C GLY A 89 -1.81 -1.40 -16.44
N LYS A 90 -2.19 -0.72 -15.35
CA LYS A 90 -1.91 -1.19 -13.98
C LYS A 90 -3.08 -2.00 -13.43
N SER A 91 -2.78 -3.14 -12.83
CA SER A 91 -3.76 -4.07 -12.24
C SER A 91 -4.36 -3.61 -10.92
N SER A 92 -3.89 -2.49 -10.34
CA SER A 92 -4.38 -1.97 -9.07
C SER A 92 -4.34 -0.45 -9.04
N VAL A 93 -5.45 0.18 -8.63
CA VAL A 93 -5.52 1.64 -8.48
C VAL A 93 -4.89 2.10 -7.17
N LEU A 94 -5.06 1.31 -6.10
CA LEU A 94 -4.58 1.57 -4.75
C LEU A 94 -3.80 0.35 -4.28
N TYR A 95 -2.58 0.56 -3.78
CA TYR A 95 -1.74 -0.53 -3.29
C TYR A 95 -0.81 -0.04 -2.18
N ILE A 96 -0.54 -0.91 -1.22
CA ILE A 96 0.47 -0.67 -0.18
C ILE A 96 1.78 -1.25 -0.67
N SER A 97 2.85 -0.47 -0.58
CA SER A 97 4.18 -0.91 -1.02
C SER A 97 5.21 -0.73 0.07
N GLN A 98 6.16 -1.67 0.13
CA GLN A 98 7.41 -1.48 0.85
C GLN A 98 8.46 -0.89 -0.10
N GLY A 99 9.04 0.26 0.26
CA GLY A 99 10.00 1.00 -0.56
C GLY A 99 11.46 0.69 -0.26
N GLU A 100 11.76 0.20 0.94
CA GLU A 100 13.13 -0.12 1.35
C GLU A 100 13.51 -1.55 0.91
N PRO A 101 14.61 -1.75 0.17
CA PRO A 101 15.03 -3.07 -0.30
C PRO A 101 15.21 -4.10 0.83
N ALA A 102 15.80 -3.70 1.97
CA ALA A 102 15.93 -4.57 3.14
C ALA A 102 14.56 -4.99 3.70
N GLY A 103 13.58 -4.08 3.71
CA GLY A 103 12.21 -4.35 4.11
C GLY A 103 11.50 -5.30 3.15
N VAL A 104 11.70 -5.13 1.84
CA VAL A 104 11.15 -6.05 0.82
C VAL A 104 11.70 -7.46 1.01
N LEU A 105 13.02 -7.60 1.25
CA LEU A 105 13.62 -8.91 1.55
C LEU A 105 13.11 -9.54 2.84
N PHE A 106 12.72 -8.73 3.82
CA PHE A 106 12.11 -9.23 5.06
C PHE A 106 10.66 -9.69 4.85
N GLU A 107 9.87 -8.96 4.05
CA GLU A 107 8.46 -9.26 3.81
C GLU A 107 8.24 -10.41 2.83
N VAL A 108 9.05 -10.50 1.76
CA VAL A 108 8.82 -11.43 0.64
C VAL A 108 9.80 -12.63 0.60
N PRO A 109 10.59 -12.98 1.64
CA PRO A 109 11.62 -14.00 1.46
C PRO A 109 10.98 -15.32 1.08
N ASN A 110 11.46 -15.90 -0.02
CA ASN A 110 11.05 -17.21 -0.48
C ASN A 110 12.24 -18.16 -0.33
N ALA A 111 11.97 -19.46 -0.27
CA ALA A 111 13.03 -20.46 -0.07
C ALA A 111 14.08 -20.44 -1.21
N GLN A 112 13.75 -19.86 -2.37
CA GLN A 112 14.64 -19.74 -3.53
C GLN A 112 15.63 -18.57 -3.38
N THR A 113 15.27 -17.49 -2.66
CA THR A 113 16.13 -16.30 -2.51
C THR A 113 17.05 -16.36 -1.30
N LEU A 114 16.64 -17.02 -0.21
CA LEU A 114 17.41 -17.03 1.05
C LEU A 114 17.65 -18.44 1.63
N GLY A 115 17.25 -19.51 0.91
CA GLY A 115 17.51 -20.90 1.28
C GLY A 115 16.41 -21.56 2.13
N PRO A 116 16.55 -22.86 2.42
CA PRO A 116 15.48 -23.70 3.01
C PRO A 116 15.12 -23.33 4.46
N LEU A 117 15.97 -22.55 5.14
CA LEU A 117 15.73 -22.07 6.51
C LEU A 117 14.69 -20.92 6.56
N PHE A 118 14.47 -20.22 5.45
CA PHE A 118 13.40 -19.25 5.33
C PHE A 118 12.13 -20.00 4.94
N ARG A 119 11.24 -20.21 5.91
CA ARG A 119 9.97 -20.94 5.73
C ARG A 119 9.26 -20.48 4.45
N ARG A 120 8.72 -21.45 3.72
CA ARG A 120 8.00 -21.32 2.45
C ARG A 120 6.99 -20.17 2.51
N SER A 121 7.38 -19.04 1.91
CA SER A 121 6.54 -17.95 1.40
C SER A 121 5.28 -17.67 2.22
N SER A 122 5.36 -16.72 3.15
CA SER A 122 4.19 -15.98 3.60
C SER A 122 4.65 -14.57 3.93
N PRO A 123 3.94 -13.54 3.43
CA PRO A 123 4.27 -12.17 3.82
C PRO A 123 4.17 -12.04 5.34
N ARG A 124 5.15 -11.41 5.98
CA ARG A 124 5.33 -11.52 7.43
C ARG A 124 4.44 -10.58 8.20
N LEU A 125 4.45 -9.29 7.84
CA LEU A 125 3.68 -8.27 8.55
C LEU A 125 2.60 -7.67 7.66
N LEU A 126 2.93 -7.38 6.39
CA LEU A 126 2.01 -6.67 5.51
C LEU A 126 0.73 -7.44 5.22
N TRP A 127 0.83 -8.71 4.83
CA TRP A 127 -0.35 -9.51 4.45
C TRP A 127 -1.22 -9.89 5.64
N PRO A 128 -0.67 -10.39 6.77
CA PRO A 128 -1.51 -10.69 7.93
C PRO A 128 -2.17 -9.44 8.52
N ALA A 129 -1.48 -8.28 8.48
CA ALA A 129 -2.11 -7.02 8.89
C ALA A 129 -3.24 -6.64 7.94
N TYR A 130 -3.07 -6.83 6.63
CA TYR A 130 -4.16 -6.60 5.68
C TYR A 130 -5.35 -7.50 5.99
N GLU A 131 -5.14 -8.80 6.19
CA GLU A 131 -6.23 -9.75 6.51
C GLU A 131 -7.00 -9.35 7.77
N ARG A 132 -6.30 -8.88 8.82
CA ARG A 132 -6.94 -8.38 10.05
C ARG A 132 -7.78 -7.13 9.84
N HIS A 133 -7.34 -6.24 8.95
CA HIS A 133 -8.00 -4.95 8.68
C HIS A 133 -8.91 -4.99 7.43
N ALA A 134 -9.00 -6.12 6.73
CA ALA A 134 -9.62 -6.21 5.41
C ALA A 134 -11.07 -5.71 5.40
N GLY A 135 -11.87 -6.11 6.40
CA GLY A 135 -13.26 -5.66 6.52
C GLY A 135 -13.39 -4.15 6.78
N GLN A 136 -12.55 -3.59 7.65
CA GLN A 136 -12.53 -2.15 7.92
C GLN A 136 -12.07 -1.36 6.68
N ILE A 137 -11.05 -1.85 5.99
CA ILE A 137 -10.52 -1.22 4.79
C ILE A 137 -11.57 -1.24 3.69
N ALA A 138 -12.24 -2.38 3.44
CA ALA A 138 -13.27 -2.50 2.42
C ALA A 138 -14.40 -1.48 2.65
N LYS A 139 -14.95 -1.43 3.87
CA LYS A 139 -15.99 -0.47 4.24
C LYS A 139 -15.52 0.99 4.09
N GLY A 140 -14.33 1.30 4.59
CA GLY A 140 -13.80 2.66 4.49
C GLY A 140 -13.51 3.09 3.05
N VAL A 141 -13.11 2.16 2.18
CA VAL A 141 -12.94 2.41 0.74
C VAL A 141 -14.28 2.72 0.09
N GLU A 142 -15.32 1.95 0.39
CA GLU A 142 -16.68 2.19 -0.10
C GLU A 142 -17.20 3.57 0.33
N ASP A 143 -17.04 3.94 1.61
CA ASP A 143 -17.46 5.24 2.14
C ASP A 143 -16.76 6.40 1.39
N VAL A 144 -15.44 6.30 1.19
CA VAL A 144 -14.65 7.33 0.49
C VAL A 144 -15.02 7.41 -1.00
N LEU A 145 -15.32 6.28 -1.64
CA LEU A 145 -15.79 6.25 -3.02
C LEU A 145 -17.19 6.84 -3.16
N GLY A 146 -18.10 6.56 -2.23
CA GLY A 146 -19.44 7.15 -2.20
C GLY A 146 -19.39 8.68 -2.14
N ILE A 147 -18.57 9.23 -1.24
CA ILE A 147 -18.35 10.68 -1.13
C ILE A 147 -17.81 11.26 -2.45
N ALA A 148 -16.88 10.56 -3.10
CA ALA A 148 -16.32 11.00 -4.38
C ALA A 148 -17.38 11.01 -5.50
N VAL A 149 -18.19 9.96 -5.61
CA VAL A 149 -19.26 9.84 -6.61
C VAL A 149 -20.34 10.91 -6.41
N ASP A 150 -20.76 11.13 -5.17
CA ASP A 150 -21.73 12.17 -4.83
C ASP A 150 -21.23 13.56 -5.23
N ARG A 151 -19.95 13.82 -5.04
CA ARG A 151 -19.34 15.10 -5.40
C ARG A 151 -19.25 15.29 -6.91
N ILE A 152 -18.81 14.26 -7.64
CA ILE A 152 -18.84 14.25 -9.11
C ILE A 152 -20.27 14.50 -9.62
N SER A 153 -21.26 13.85 -9.01
CA SER A 153 -22.67 13.97 -9.41
C SER A 153 -23.26 15.36 -9.14
N LYS A 154 -22.81 16.04 -8.07
CA LYS A 154 -23.22 17.42 -7.75
C LYS A 154 -22.65 18.46 -8.71
N GLU A 155 -21.40 18.27 -9.15
CA GLU A 155 -20.71 19.20 -10.06
C GLU A 155 -21.13 19.02 -11.53
N LEU A 156 -21.67 17.84 -11.87
CA LEU A 156 -22.19 17.54 -13.21
C LEU A 156 -23.68 17.89 -13.40
N ARG A 157 -24.36 18.35 -12.35
CA ARG A 157 -25.74 18.86 -12.42
C ARG A 157 -25.75 20.35 -12.65
#